data_AF-A0A9E5FEM0-F1
#
_entry.id   AF-A0A9E5FEM0-F1
#
_cell.length_a   1.000
_cell.length_b   1.000
_cell.length_c   1.000
_cell.angle_alpha   90.00
_cell.angle_beta   90.00
_cell.angle_gamma   90.00
#
_symmetry.space_group_name_H-M   'P 1'
#
loop_
_entity.id
_entity.type
_entity.pdbx_description
1 polymer ?
#
loop_
_entity_poly.entity_id
_entity_poly.type
_entity_poly.pdbx_seq_one_letter_code
_entity_poly.pdbx_strand_id
1 'polypeptide(L)'
;MANPGMMALVQAVVFALAQDEPVVRLRGNIHHSLAQFTNRKMGHVAFLGGSITEMDGYRPIVMAGLTKRFPQTKFTFTNAGVASTCSTTGAFRLQEDVLAQGPVDLIFVEFAVNDDQDAHHARRDCIRGMEGIIRHLRAHNPACDIVMVHFANESMLATIAKGTEPTSTGAHEEVAQRHQIPSVHLVREVSKRIQNGSLTWATYGGVHPARPGNELAANLVEKLLANGWEVPSVASPEPHRVAEPIDEFSYAHGRFLDNKLSVLGDGWSLSVPEWKTLKGDCRERFRKLPILHSDKPGSTLTVQFKGRCLGAYVLAGPDAGVAEVSVDGGPFKKIPLRHPYSAGLHYPRTVMLTTDLADGQHTAILRVGEPAQTGSGTAVRLVRLGTD
;
A
#
# COMPACT_ATOMS: atom_id res chain seq x y z
N MET A 1 41.06 -19.66 9.39
CA MET A 1 40.58 -19.66 8.00
C MET A 1 39.43 -20.66 7.92
N ALA A 2 38.20 -20.19 7.70
CA ALA A 2 37.03 -21.08 7.62
C ALA A 2 37.11 -21.92 6.32
N ASN A 3 36.81 -23.21 6.42
CA ASN A 3 36.89 -24.16 5.31
C ASN A 3 35.85 -23.79 4.22
N PRO A 4 36.25 -23.52 2.96
CA PRO A 4 35.34 -23.13 1.88
C PRO A 4 34.19 -24.12 1.65
N GLY A 5 34.43 -25.42 1.86
CA GLY A 5 33.40 -26.46 1.73
C GLY A 5 32.32 -26.41 2.82
N MET A 6 32.67 -25.95 4.01
CA MET A 6 31.73 -25.82 5.14
C MET A 6 30.84 -24.58 4.96
N MET A 7 31.37 -23.51 4.35
CA MET A 7 30.61 -22.30 4.04
C MET A 7 29.58 -22.54 2.92
N ALA A 8 29.95 -23.32 1.90
CA ALA A 8 29.05 -23.74 0.83
C ALA A 8 27.94 -24.69 1.34
N LEU A 9 28.26 -25.62 2.25
CA LEU A 9 27.27 -26.52 2.84
C LEU A 9 26.28 -25.76 3.74
N VAL A 10 26.76 -24.80 4.54
CA VAL A 10 25.89 -23.95 5.38
C VAL A 10 25.00 -23.06 4.50
N GLN A 11 25.53 -22.48 3.42
CA GLN A 11 24.70 -21.74 2.46
C GLN A 11 23.65 -22.62 1.79
N ALA A 12 23.99 -23.85 1.40
CA ALA A 12 23.04 -24.79 0.80
C ALA A 12 21.95 -25.23 1.78
N VAL A 13 22.29 -25.45 3.06
CA VAL A 13 21.32 -25.81 4.12
C VAL A 13 20.42 -24.64 4.48
N VAL A 14 20.96 -23.42 4.60
CA VAL A 14 20.16 -22.20 4.82
C VAL A 14 19.23 -21.94 3.61
N PHE A 15 19.70 -22.18 2.39
CA PHE A 15 18.92 -22.06 1.16
C PHE A 15 17.78 -23.10 1.11
N ALA A 16 18.03 -24.34 1.53
CA ALA A 16 17.01 -25.39 1.60
C ALA A 16 15.94 -25.08 2.68
N LEU A 17 16.34 -24.59 3.85
CA LEU A 17 15.40 -24.22 4.93
C LEU A 17 14.54 -22.99 4.57
N ALA A 18 15.08 -22.03 3.82
CA ALA A 18 14.32 -20.87 3.35
C ALA A 18 13.29 -21.22 2.25
N GLN A 19 13.41 -22.38 1.60
CA GLN A 19 12.48 -22.87 0.57
C GLN A 19 11.25 -23.62 1.14
N ASP A 20 11.31 -24.03 2.42
CA ASP A 20 10.24 -24.77 3.10
C ASP A 20 9.30 -23.90 3.94
N GLU A 21 9.50 -22.58 3.96
CA GLU A 21 8.54 -21.70 4.63
C GLU A 21 7.18 -21.77 3.95
N PRO A 22 6.08 -21.95 4.71
CA PRO A 22 4.75 -22.08 4.13
C PRO A 22 4.36 -20.78 3.40
N VAL A 23 3.86 -20.92 2.18
CA VAL A 23 3.32 -19.81 1.35
C VAL A 23 2.02 -19.26 1.93
N VAL A 24 1.21 -20.13 2.53
CA VAL A 24 0.01 -19.76 3.28
C VAL A 24 0.37 -19.79 4.75
N ARG A 25 0.40 -18.63 5.39
CA ARG A 25 0.81 -18.46 6.77
C ARG A 25 -0.38 -18.06 7.60
N LEU A 26 -0.86 -18.99 8.43
CA LEU A 26 -1.84 -18.66 9.45
C LEU A 26 -1.14 -18.02 10.63
N ARG A 27 -1.66 -16.88 11.06
CA ARG A 27 -1.30 -16.18 12.30
C ARG A 27 -2.60 -15.66 12.90
N GLY A 28 -2.68 -15.61 14.23
CA GLY A 28 -3.92 -15.25 14.90
C GLY A 28 -5.10 -16.13 14.48
N ASN A 29 -6.28 -15.54 14.39
CA ASN A 29 -7.49 -16.19 13.87
C ASN A 29 -8.24 -15.25 12.90
N ILE A 30 -9.14 -15.82 12.11
CA ILE A 30 -10.06 -15.10 11.23
C ILE A 30 -11.52 -15.50 11.48
N HIS A 31 -11.87 -15.70 12.75
CA HIS A 31 -13.17 -16.27 13.12
C HIS A 31 -14.30 -15.24 13.13
N HIS A 32 -14.00 -13.93 13.19
CA HIS A 32 -15.03 -12.89 13.24
C HIS A 32 -15.83 -12.83 11.93
N SER A 33 -15.13 -12.80 10.80
CA SER A 33 -15.71 -12.85 9.46
C SER A 33 -16.53 -14.12 9.26
N LEU A 34 -16.03 -15.28 9.70
CA LEU A 34 -16.79 -16.54 9.65
C LEU A 34 -18.08 -16.45 10.46
N ALA A 35 -18.01 -16.00 11.72
CA ALA A 35 -19.18 -15.85 12.58
C ALA A 35 -20.20 -14.87 11.99
N GLN A 36 -19.72 -13.77 11.41
CA GLN A 36 -20.57 -12.78 10.75
C GLN A 36 -21.28 -13.37 9.53
N PHE A 37 -20.55 -14.05 8.64
CA PHE A 37 -21.12 -14.64 7.43
C PHE A 37 -22.09 -15.77 7.77
N THR A 38 -21.78 -16.60 8.76
CA THR A 38 -22.59 -17.79 9.10
C THR A 38 -23.79 -17.49 9.98
N ASN A 39 -23.65 -16.62 10.99
CA ASN A 39 -24.69 -16.36 11.99
C ASN A 39 -25.57 -15.17 11.61
N ARG A 40 -24.97 -14.08 11.12
CA ARG A 40 -25.70 -12.86 10.75
C ARG A 40 -26.15 -12.86 9.29
N LYS A 41 -25.57 -13.72 8.45
CA LYS A 41 -25.88 -13.79 7.01
C LYS A 41 -25.70 -12.44 6.31
N MET A 42 -24.77 -11.64 6.82
CA MET A 42 -24.31 -10.39 6.23
C MET A 42 -22.80 -10.41 6.20
N GLY A 43 -22.18 -9.68 5.27
CA GLY A 43 -20.74 -9.54 5.23
C GLY A 43 -20.30 -8.32 4.42
N HIS A 44 -19.48 -7.46 5.01
CA HIS A 44 -18.80 -6.38 4.30
C HIS A 44 -17.34 -6.76 4.11
N VAL A 45 -16.95 -6.97 2.85
CA VAL A 45 -15.60 -7.39 2.49
C VAL A 45 -14.91 -6.29 1.67
N ALA A 46 -13.76 -5.82 2.12
CA ALA A 46 -12.99 -4.78 1.44
C ALA A 46 -11.70 -5.33 0.83
N PHE A 47 -11.23 -4.67 -0.22
CA PHE A 47 -9.94 -4.95 -0.85
C PHE A 47 -9.18 -3.64 -0.98
N LEU A 48 -8.05 -3.52 -0.28
CA LEU A 48 -7.21 -2.33 -0.26
C LEU A 48 -5.86 -2.66 -0.90
N GLY A 49 -5.53 -1.97 -1.99
CA GLY A 49 -4.24 -2.19 -2.65
C GLY A 49 -3.96 -1.28 -3.83
N GLY A 50 -2.99 -1.69 -4.64
CA GLY A 50 -2.57 -1.01 -5.85
C GLY A 50 -3.43 -1.36 -7.07
N SER A 51 -2.79 -1.36 -8.24
CA SER A 51 -3.45 -1.67 -9.52
C SER A 51 -3.93 -3.13 -9.63
N ILE A 52 -3.26 -4.06 -8.93
CA ILE A 52 -3.65 -5.48 -8.93
C ILE A 52 -4.98 -5.68 -8.20
N THR A 53 -5.23 -4.90 -7.15
CA THR A 53 -6.55 -4.82 -6.50
C THR A 53 -7.59 -4.05 -7.32
N GLU A 54 -7.18 -2.96 -7.99
CA GLU A 54 -8.10 -2.14 -8.80
C GLU A 54 -8.70 -2.93 -9.98
N MET A 55 -7.89 -3.75 -10.64
CA MET A 55 -8.29 -4.49 -11.84
C MET A 55 -9.36 -5.56 -11.60
N ASP A 56 -9.95 -6.04 -12.71
CA ASP A 56 -10.82 -7.21 -12.74
C ASP A 56 -9.97 -8.50 -12.75
N GLY A 57 -9.40 -8.83 -11.58
CA GLY A 57 -8.40 -9.90 -11.41
C GLY A 57 -8.73 -10.84 -10.24
N TYR A 58 -7.81 -10.97 -9.28
CA TYR A 58 -8.00 -11.89 -8.15
C TYR A 58 -9.21 -11.51 -7.27
N ARG A 59 -9.45 -10.20 -7.06
CA ARG A 59 -10.54 -9.66 -6.24
C ARG A 59 -11.92 -10.23 -6.61
N PRO A 60 -12.42 -10.08 -7.86
CA PRO A 60 -13.72 -10.64 -8.26
C PRO A 60 -13.78 -12.17 -8.16
N ILE A 61 -12.65 -12.89 -8.35
CA ILE A 61 -12.60 -14.35 -8.17
C ILE A 61 -12.80 -14.70 -6.67
N VAL A 62 -12.14 -13.98 -5.76
CA VAL A 62 -12.34 -14.14 -4.31
C VAL A 62 -13.77 -13.78 -3.91
N MET A 63 -14.34 -12.70 -4.44
CA MET A 63 -15.74 -12.30 -4.20
C MET A 63 -16.73 -13.41 -4.61
N ALA A 64 -16.51 -14.02 -5.79
CA ALA A 64 -17.32 -15.14 -6.27
C ALA A 64 -17.16 -16.38 -5.39
N GLY A 65 -15.93 -16.70 -4.96
CA GLY A 65 -15.64 -17.80 -4.04
C GLY A 65 -16.36 -17.64 -2.69
N LEU A 66 -16.33 -16.44 -2.10
CA LEU A 66 -17.04 -16.12 -0.86
C LEU A 66 -18.56 -16.26 -1.03
N THR A 67 -19.11 -15.72 -2.11
CA THR A 67 -20.55 -15.81 -2.43
C THR A 67 -20.99 -17.26 -2.60
N LYS A 68 -20.18 -18.08 -3.28
CA LYS A 68 -20.43 -19.50 -3.47
C LYS A 68 -20.37 -20.27 -2.16
N ARG A 69 -19.39 -19.98 -1.29
CA ARG A 69 -19.21 -20.65 0.00
C ARG A 69 -20.30 -20.31 1.01
N PHE A 70 -20.81 -19.07 0.98
CA PHE A 70 -21.84 -18.59 1.88
C PHE A 70 -23.08 -18.08 1.10
N PRO A 71 -23.84 -18.97 0.46
CA PRO A 71 -24.92 -18.58 -0.46
C PRO A 71 -26.11 -17.88 0.23
N GLN A 72 -26.21 -17.99 1.56
CA GLN A 72 -27.24 -17.31 2.35
C GLN A 72 -26.80 -15.92 2.83
N THR A 73 -25.54 -15.54 2.61
CA THR A 73 -24.96 -14.30 3.12
C THR A 73 -25.12 -13.18 2.11
N LYS A 74 -25.72 -12.06 2.54
CA LYS A 74 -25.76 -10.83 1.74
C LYS A 74 -24.42 -10.11 1.87
N PHE A 75 -23.64 -10.12 0.79
CA PHE A 75 -22.35 -9.44 0.76
C PHE A 75 -22.45 -8.00 0.23
N THR A 76 -21.69 -7.11 0.87
CA THR A 76 -21.25 -5.82 0.34
C THR A 76 -19.76 -5.93 0.05
N PHE A 77 -19.33 -5.55 -1.16
CA PHE A 77 -17.93 -5.60 -1.56
C PHE A 77 -17.40 -4.20 -1.86
N THR A 78 -16.31 -3.82 -1.21
CA THR A 78 -15.66 -2.52 -1.41
C THR A 78 -14.34 -2.71 -2.17
N ASN A 79 -14.24 -2.12 -3.36
CA ASN A 79 -12.99 -2.03 -4.11
C ASN A 79 -12.28 -0.72 -3.74
N ALA A 80 -11.27 -0.82 -2.88
CA ALA A 80 -10.37 0.27 -2.55
C ALA A 80 -9.01 0.09 -3.24
N GLY A 81 -8.98 -0.40 -4.48
CA GLY A 81 -7.78 -0.43 -5.32
C GLY A 81 -7.49 0.92 -5.98
N VAL A 82 -6.24 1.37 -5.91
CA VAL A 82 -5.78 2.58 -6.60
C VAL A 82 -4.41 2.34 -7.23
N ALA A 83 -4.36 2.31 -8.56
CA ALA A 83 -3.13 2.04 -9.30
C ALA A 83 -1.97 2.96 -8.91
N SER A 84 -0.77 2.37 -8.86
CA SER A 84 0.50 3.04 -8.56
C SER A 84 0.63 3.63 -7.16
N THR A 85 -0.24 3.23 -6.23
CA THR A 85 -0.17 3.69 -4.84
C THR A 85 0.48 2.65 -3.94
N CYS A 86 1.31 3.11 -3.02
CA CYS A 86 2.01 2.31 -2.02
C CYS A 86 1.27 2.28 -0.68
N SER A 87 1.79 1.51 0.28
CA SER A 87 1.24 1.36 1.63
C SER A 87 1.12 2.67 2.39
N THR A 88 1.99 3.66 2.14
CA THR A 88 1.88 5.01 2.72
C THR A 88 0.62 5.73 2.24
N THR A 89 0.34 5.71 0.94
CA THR A 89 -0.91 6.25 0.39
C THR A 89 -2.11 5.46 0.92
N GLY A 90 -1.98 4.13 1.02
CA GLY A 90 -2.97 3.23 1.61
C GLY A 90 -3.35 3.65 3.04
N ALA A 91 -2.36 3.94 3.89
CA ALA A 91 -2.58 4.42 5.26
C ALA A 91 -3.34 5.76 5.28
N PHE A 92 -2.97 6.72 4.43
CA PHE A 92 -3.63 8.03 4.39
C PHE A 92 -5.05 8.00 3.81
N ARG A 93 -5.36 7.07 2.91
CA ARG A 93 -6.70 6.98 2.29
C ARG A 93 -7.63 5.98 2.97
N LEU A 94 -7.12 5.15 3.89
CA LEU A 94 -7.88 4.09 4.54
C LEU A 94 -9.20 4.59 5.14
N GLN A 95 -9.17 5.74 5.81
CA GLN A 95 -10.37 6.33 6.41
C GLN A 95 -11.46 6.62 5.37
N GLU A 96 -11.11 7.26 4.25
CA GLU A 96 -12.07 7.68 3.22
C GLU A 96 -12.52 6.49 2.35
N ASP A 97 -11.59 5.62 1.97
CA ASP A 97 -11.85 4.57 0.98
C ASP A 97 -12.44 3.29 1.59
N VAL A 98 -12.28 3.08 2.91
CA VAL A 98 -12.70 1.85 3.59
C VAL A 98 -13.53 2.15 4.83
N LEU A 99 -12.95 2.83 5.83
CA LEU A 99 -13.58 2.93 7.17
C LEU A 99 -14.86 3.77 7.17
N ALA A 100 -14.95 4.78 6.30
CA ALA A 100 -16.15 5.60 6.14
C ALA A 100 -17.32 4.85 5.48
N GLN A 101 -17.08 3.69 4.87
CA GLN A 101 -18.11 2.89 4.20
C GLN A 101 -18.88 1.95 5.16
N GLY A 102 -18.60 2.04 6.46
CA GLY A 102 -19.19 1.20 7.51
C GLY A 102 -18.24 0.10 7.99
N PRO A 103 -18.63 -0.67 9.03
CA PRO A 103 -17.78 -1.71 9.60
C PRO A 103 -17.43 -2.75 8.53
N VAL A 104 -16.15 -3.09 8.44
CA VAL A 104 -15.62 -4.13 7.53
C VAL A 104 -15.36 -5.40 8.32
N ASP A 105 -15.89 -6.52 7.84
CA ASP A 105 -15.80 -7.82 8.51
C ASP A 105 -14.56 -8.60 8.08
N LEU A 106 -14.16 -8.45 6.81
CA LEU A 106 -12.96 -9.04 6.24
C LEU A 106 -12.31 -8.07 5.26
N ILE A 107 -11.00 -7.85 5.38
CA ILE A 107 -10.25 -7.03 4.44
C ILE A 107 -9.00 -7.73 3.92
N PHE A 108 -8.79 -7.63 2.61
CA PHE A 108 -7.56 -8.01 1.95
C PHE A 108 -6.68 -6.78 1.72
N VAL A 109 -5.42 -6.86 2.11
CA VAL A 109 -4.44 -5.76 1.95
C VAL A 109 -3.26 -6.25 1.14
N GLU A 110 -2.91 -5.53 0.07
CA GLU A 110 -1.74 -5.83 -0.77
C GLU A 110 -1.04 -4.55 -1.24
N PHE A 111 0.26 -4.42 -0.96
CA PHE A 111 1.08 -3.30 -1.42
C PHE A 111 2.55 -3.69 -1.68
N ALA A 112 2.94 -4.96 -1.53
CA ALA A 112 4.35 -5.35 -1.58
C ALA A 112 5.04 -4.98 -2.91
N VAL A 113 4.35 -5.18 -4.03
CA VAL A 113 4.86 -4.77 -5.35
C VAL A 113 4.94 -3.25 -5.48
N ASN A 114 3.95 -2.51 -4.96
CA ASN A 114 3.94 -1.06 -5.07
C ASN A 114 5.00 -0.40 -4.18
N ASP A 115 5.22 -0.93 -2.97
CA ASP A 115 6.28 -0.49 -2.08
C ASP A 115 7.67 -0.73 -2.71
N ASP A 116 7.85 -1.85 -3.42
CA ASP A 116 9.11 -2.20 -4.12
C ASP A 116 9.33 -1.40 -5.42
N GLN A 117 8.38 -1.48 -6.35
CA GLN A 117 8.52 -1.02 -7.72
C GLN A 117 8.09 0.43 -7.94
N ASP A 118 7.00 0.88 -7.30
CA ASP A 118 6.43 2.21 -7.55
C ASP A 118 7.00 3.25 -6.58
N ALA A 119 7.21 2.88 -5.32
CA ALA A 119 7.66 3.82 -4.30
C ALA A 119 9.14 3.67 -3.93
N HIS A 120 9.76 2.54 -4.24
CA HIS A 120 11.14 2.21 -3.87
C HIS A 120 11.41 2.40 -2.38
N HIS A 121 10.44 1.97 -1.56
CA HIS A 121 10.48 2.13 -0.12
C HIS A 121 11.65 1.36 0.50
N ALA A 122 12.31 1.99 1.46
CA ALA A 122 13.16 1.25 2.39
C ALA A 122 12.28 0.44 3.34
N ARG A 123 12.89 -0.56 4.02
CA ARG A 123 12.20 -1.38 5.03
C ARG A 123 11.35 -0.55 6.00
N ARG A 124 11.89 0.56 6.49
CA ARG A 124 11.21 1.47 7.43
C ARG A 124 9.90 2.01 6.86
N ASP A 125 9.89 2.47 5.62
CA ASP A 125 8.71 3.07 4.99
C ASP A 125 7.64 2.01 4.70
N CYS A 126 8.06 0.80 4.30
CA CYS A 126 7.19 -0.37 4.18
C CYS A 126 6.51 -0.71 5.52
N ILE A 127 7.28 -0.73 6.61
CA ILE A 127 6.75 -0.99 7.96
C ILE A 127 5.74 0.08 8.34
N ARG A 128 6.09 1.37 8.26
CA ARG A 128 5.20 2.46 8.72
C ARG A 128 3.88 2.51 7.96
N GLY A 129 3.92 2.31 6.64
CA GLY A 129 2.73 2.26 5.81
C GLY A 129 1.84 1.07 6.15
N MET A 130 2.39 -0.14 6.13
CA MET A 130 1.62 -1.35 6.40
C MET A 130 1.12 -1.41 7.84
N GLU A 131 1.99 -1.13 8.82
CA GLU A 131 1.62 -1.09 10.24
C GLU A 131 0.56 0.00 10.52
N GLY A 132 0.66 1.15 9.84
CA GLY A 132 -0.34 2.20 9.91
C GLY A 132 -1.73 1.71 9.50
N ILE A 133 -1.82 1.00 8.36
CA ILE A 133 -3.07 0.40 7.89
C ILE A 133 -3.63 -0.60 8.92
N ILE A 134 -2.81 -1.54 9.37
CA ILE A 134 -3.25 -2.63 10.27
C ILE A 134 -3.71 -2.07 11.63
N ARG A 135 -2.93 -1.16 12.21
CA ARG A 135 -3.27 -0.56 13.52
C ARG A 135 -4.51 0.31 13.43
N HIS A 136 -4.66 1.09 12.37
CA HIS A 136 -5.86 1.93 12.18
C HIS A 136 -7.12 1.06 12.02
N LEU A 137 -7.05 -0.01 11.21
CA LEU A 137 -8.14 -0.99 11.09
C LEU A 137 -8.50 -1.62 12.44
N ARG A 138 -7.51 -2.07 13.21
CA ARG A 138 -7.72 -2.71 14.52
C ARG A 138 -8.30 -1.74 15.55
N ALA A 139 -7.86 -0.48 15.55
CA ALA A 139 -8.39 0.55 16.44
C ALA A 139 -9.83 0.94 16.07
N HIS A 140 -10.16 0.96 14.77
CA HIS A 140 -11.49 1.31 14.28
C HIS A 140 -12.50 0.16 14.47
N ASN A 141 -12.12 -1.07 14.08
CA ASN A 141 -12.95 -2.26 14.21
C ASN A 141 -12.10 -3.47 14.64
N PRO A 142 -12.03 -3.79 15.94
CA PRO A 142 -11.27 -4.94 16.42
C PRO A 142 -11.90 -6.30 16.04
N ALA A 143 -13.11 -6.32 15.48
CA ALA A 143 -13.74 -7.52 14.92
C ALA A 143 -13.47 -7.70 13.42
N CYS A 144 -12.74 -6.78 12.77
CA CYS A 144 -12.37 -6.94 11.36
C CYS A 144 -11.30 -8.04 11.22
N ASP A 145 -11.50 -9.04 10.37
CA ASP A 145 -10.42 -9.95 9.99
C ASP A 145 -9.59 -9.36 8.85
N ILE A 146 -8.27 -9.52 8.91
CA ILE A 146 -7.35 -8.97 7.92
C ILE A 146 -6.54 -10.11 7.30
N VAL A 147 -6.37 -10.08 5.98
CA VAL A 147 -5.49 -10.98 5.24
C VAL A 147 -4.53 -10.15 4.40
N MET A 148 -3.23 -10.41 4.53
CA MET A 148 -2.22 -9.81 3.66
C MET A 148 -1.92 -10.70 2.44
N VAL A 149 -1.78 -10.09 1.26
CA VAL A 149 -1.45 -10.80 0.03
C VAL A 149 -0.24 -10.15 -0.64
N HIS A 150 0.80 -10.93 -0.89
CA HIS A 150 2.08 -10.44 -1.43
C HIS A 150 2.29 -10.86 -2.87
N PHE A 151 1.86 -10.01 -3.82
CA PHE A 151 2.07 -10.22 -5.25
C PHE A 151 3.54 -10.10 -5.67
N ALA A 152 3.85 -10.61 -6.87
CA ALA A 152 5.21 -10.70 -7.40
C ALA A 152 5.48 -9.71 -8.54
N ASN A 153 6.72 -9.24 -8.62
CA ASN A 153 7.33 -8.65 -9.81
C ASN A 153 8.67 -9.37 -10.12
N GLU A 154 9.26 -9.09 -11.27
CA GLU A 154 10.51 -9.74 -11.72
C GLU A 154 11.69 -9.50 -10.77
N SER A 155 11.81 -8.30 -10.20
CA SER A 155 12.88 -7.93 -9.26
C SER A 155 12.80 -8.75 -7.97
N MET A 156 11.60 -8.90 -7.44
CA MET A 156 11.31 -9.69 -6.25
C MET A 156 11.58 -11.17 -6.50
N LEU A 157 11.18 -11.71 -7.67
CA LEU A 157 11.49 -13.08 -8.06
C LEU A 157 13.00 -13.30 -8.19
N ALA A 158 13.72 -12.36 -8.80
CA ALA A 158 15.18 -12.42 -8.89
C ALA A 158 15.86 -12.36 -7.51
N THR A 159 15.27 -11.63 -6.56
CA THR A 159 15.76 -11.52 -5.17
C THR A 159 15.56 -12.83 -4.41
N ILE A 160 14.38 -13.47 -4.53
CA ILE A 160 14.12 -14.80 -3.96
C ILE A 160 15.02 -15.86 -4.60
N ALA A 161 15.25 -15.82 -5.92
CA ALA A 161 16.14 -16.76 -6.60
C ALA A 161 17.59 -16.69 -6.10
N LYS A 162 18.02 -15.55 -5.55
CA LYS A 162 19.32 -15.37 -4.89
C LYS A 162 19.35 -15.81 -3.43
N GLY A 163 18.23 -16.36 -2.90
CA GLY A 163 18.11 -16.81 -1.53
C GLY A 163 17.88 -15.68 -0.52
N THR A 164 17.43 -14.51 -0.97
CA THR A 164 17.19 -13.33 -0.13
C THR A 164 15.73 -12.90 -0.20
N GLU A 165 15.24 -12.25 0.85
CA GLU A 165 13.87 -11.74 0.93
C GLU A 165 13.78 -10.33 0.30
N PRO A 166 12.81 -10.05 -0.60
CA PRO A 166 12.54 -8.70 -1.05
C PRO A 166 12.19 -7.78 0.11
N THR A 167 12.70 -6.55 0.08
CA THR A 167 12.54 -5.57 1.18
C THR A 167 11.07 -5.37 1.58
N SER A 168 10.17 -5.24 0.60
CA SER A 168 8.75 -4.97 0.86
C SER A 168 8.03 -6.16 1.48
N THR A 169 8.20 -7.38 0.96
CA THR A 169 7.57 -8.58 1.54
C THR A 169 8.16 -8.93 2.90
N GLY A 170 9.47 -8.81 3.08
CA GLY A 170 10.10 -9.00 4.38
C GLY A 170 9.56 -8.03 5.44
N ALA A 171 9.45 -6.74 5.09
CA ALA A 171 8.87 -5.73 5.98
C ALA A 171 7.39 -5.98 6.30
N HIS A 172 6.58 -6.33 5.29
CA HIS A 172 5.15 -6.59 5.50
C HIS A 172 4.92 -7.88 6.29
N GLU A 173 5.77 -8.91 6.11
CA GLU A 173 5.72 -10.13 6.92
C GLU A 173 6.14 -9.91 8.37
N GLU A 174 7.05 -8.96 8.64
CA GLU A 174 7.37 -8.54 10.00
C GLU A 174 6.16 -7.89 10.69
N VAL A 175 5.46 -7.01 9.98
CA VAL A 175 4.18 -6.44 10.44
C VAL A 175 3.15 -7.57 10.65
N ALA A 176 3.06 -8.53 9.72
CA ALA A 176 2.16 -9.68 9.83
C ALA A 176 2.44 -10.50 11.08
N GLN A 177 3.71 -10.74 11.39
CA GLN A 177 4.13 -11.48 12.57
C GLN A 177 3.81 -10.72 13.85
N ARG A 178 4.13 -9.41 13.93
CA ARG A 178 3.86 -8.59 15.11
C ARG A 178 2.37 -8.52 15.43
N HIS A 179 1.55 -8.31 14.41
CA HIS A 179 0.10 -8.06 14.55
C HIS A 179 -0.75 -9.32 14.37
N GLN A 180 -0.13 -10.50 14.28
CA GLN A 180 -0.80 -11.79 14.14
C GLN A 180 -1.74 -11.83 12.91
N ILE A 181 -1.30 -11.27 11.80
CA ILE A 181 -2.08 -11.21 10.56
C ILE A 181 -1.70 -12.39 9.66
N PRO A 182 -2.68 -13.19 9.22
CA PRO A 182 -2.42 -14.25 8.26
C PRO A 182 -2.04 -13.67 6.89
N SER A 183 -1.19 -14.37 6.15
CA SER A 183 -0.70 -13.88 4.86
C SER A 183 -0.52 -14.97 3.79
N VAL A 184 -0.64 -14.53 2.52
CA VAL A 184 -0.33 -15.31 1.32
C VAL A 184 0.91 -14.74 0.67
N HIS A 185 1.96 -15.55 0.57
CA HIS A 185 3.25 -15.14 0.00
C HIS A 185 3.39 -15.56 -1.47
N LEU A 186 2.64 -14.90 -2.36
CA LEU A 186 2.57 -15.29 -3.78
C LEU A 186 3.95 -15.21 -4.49
N VAL A 187 4.83 -14.29 -4.08
CA VAL A 187 6.22 -14.22 -4.61
C VAL A 187 6.97 -15.55 -4.48
N ARG A 188 6.89 -16.19 -3.31
CA ARG A 188 7.55 -17.47 -3.04
C ARG A 188 6.88 -18.61 -3.80
N GLU A 189 5.55 -18.61 -3.90
CA GLU A 189 4.84 -19.60 -4.70
C GLU A 189 5.21 -19.51 -6.18
N VAL A 190 5.17 -18.31 -6.75
CA VAL A 190 5.49 -18.08 -8.16
C VAL A 190 6.94 -18.45 -8.42
N SER A 191 7.88 -18.05 -7.54
CA SER A 191 9.28 -18.45 -7.64
C SER A 191 9.44 -19.98 -7.60
N LYS A 192 8.80 -20.67 -6.66
CA LYS A 192 8.86 -22.13 -6.53
C LYS A 192 8.32 -22.84 -7.79
N ARG A 193 7.19 -22.39 -8.32
CA ARG A 193 6.59 -22.95 -9.54
C ARG A 193 7.38 -22.65 -10.80
N ILE A 194 8.09 -21.51 -10.86
CA ILE A 194 9.01 -21.22 -11.96
C ILE A 194 10.25 -22.12 -11.87
N GLN A 195 10.84 -22.26 -10.68
CA GLN A 195 12.04 -23.07 -10.47
C GLN A 195 11.80 -24.56 -10.75
N ASN A 196 10.61 -25.09 -10.46
CA ASN A 196 10.26 -26.49 -10.73
C ASN A 196 9.64 -26.72 -12.12
N GLY A 197 9.51 -25.66 -12.94
CA GLY A 197 8.98 -25.74 -14.31
C GLY A 197 7.46 -25.85 -14.44
N SER A 198 6.68 -25.79 -13.34
CA SER A 198 5.20 -25.88 -13.40
C SER A 198 4.50 -24.57 -13.76
N LEU A 199 5.24 -23.45 -13.84
CA LEU A 199 4.73 -22.13 -14.22
C LEU A 199 5.82 -21.35 -14.96
N THR A 200 5.44 -20.45 -15.87
CA THR A 200 6.34 -19.44 -16.43
C THR A 200 5.86 -18.05 -16.07
N TRP A 201 6.75 -17.06 -16.05
CA TRP A 201 6.36 -15.66 -15.83
C TRP A 201 5.34 -15.17 -16.87
N ALA A 202 5.50 -15.59 -18.13
CA ALA A 202 4.56 -15.28 -19.19
C ALA A 202 3.17 -15.90 -18.95
N THR A 203 3.10 -17.14 -18.47
CA THR A 203 1.84 -17.80 -18.10
C THR A 203 1.18 -17.14 -16.88
N TYR A 204 2.00 -16.73 -15.89
CA TYR A 204 1.51 -15.95 -14.75
C TYR A 204 0.94 -14.60 -15.21
N GLY A 205 1.58 -13.96 -16.19
CA GLY A 205 1.08 -12.82 -16.93
C GLY A 205 1.75 -11.48 -16.62
N GLY A 206 2.79 -11.46 -15.79
CA GLY A 206 3.49 -10.23 -15.42
C GLY A 206 3.07 -9.66 -14.07
N VAL A 207 3.51 -8.43 -13.80
CA VAL A 207 3.18 -7.67 -12.58
C VAL A 207 1.66 -7.54 -12.40
N HIS A 208 0.94 -7.23 -13.48
CA HIS A 208 -0.51 -7.32 -13.56
C HIS A 208 -0.85 -8.73 -14.06
N PRO A 209 -1.17 -9.69 -13.18
CA PRO A 209 -1.21 -11.08 -13.58
C PRO A 209 -2.30 -11.30 -14.62
N ALA A 210 -2.09 -12.27 -15.51
CA ALA A 210 -3.14 -12.77 -16.38
C ALA A 210 -4.10 -13.65 -15.56
N ARG A 211 -5.11 -14.19 -16.23
CA ARG A 211 -6.10 -15.06 -15.57
C ARG A 211 -5.45 -16.20 -14.74
N PRO A 212 -4.44 -16.96 -15.23
CA PRO A 212 -3.81 -18.01 -14.41
C PRO A 212 -3.13 -17.48 -13.14
N GLY A 213 -2.49 -16.32 -13.19
CA GLY A 213 -1.86 -15.70 -12.02
C GLY A 213 -2.89 -15.19 -10.99
N ASN A 214 -4.00 -14.61 -11.46
CA ASN A 214 -5.10 -14.19 -10.59
C ASN A 214 -5.83 -15.39 -9.95
N GLU A 215 -6.06 -16.46 -10.71
CA GLU A 215 -6.64 -17.71 -10.19
C GLU A 215 -5.71 -18.34 -9.15
N LEU A 216 -4.39 -18.35 -9.38
CA LEU A 216 -3.42 -18.82 -8.38
C LEU A 216 -3.52 -18.01 -7.07
N ALA A 217 -3.55 -16.68 -7.16
CA ALA A 217 -3.70 -15.82 -5.98
C ALA A 217 -5.01 -16.11 -5.24
N ALA A 218 -6.14 -16.18 -5.96
CA ALA A 218 -7.44 -16.44 -5.37
C ALA A 218 -7.52 -17.83 -4.72
N ASN A 219 -6.94 -18.87 -5.33
CA ASN A 219 -6.92 -20.22 -4.78
C ASN A 219 -6.10 -20.30 -3.47
N LEU A 220 -4.98 -19.57 -3.38
CA LEU A 220 -4.19 -19.51 -2.15
C LEU A 220 -4.92 -18.73 -1.04
N VAL A 221 -5.63 -17.66 -1.40
CA VAL A 221 -6.52 -16.94 -0.49
C VAL A 221 -7.64 -17.86 0.00
N GLU A 222 -8.31 -18.60 -0.89
CA GLU A 222 -9.34 -19.56 -0.51
C GLU A 222 -8.80 -20.65 0.42
N LYS A 223 -7.60 -21.17 0.15
CA LYS A 223 -6.92 -22.12 1.03
C LYS A 223 -6.62 -21.52 2.41
N LEU A 224 -6.13 -20.27 2.45
CA LEU A 224 -5.88 -19.57 3.71
C LEU A 224 -7.17 -19.43 4.53
N LEU A 225 -8.25 -18.97 3.89
CA LEU A 225 -9.54 -18.79 4.54
C LEU A 225 -10.12 -20.13 5.00
N ALA A 226 -10.03 -21.17 4.17
CA ALA A 226 -10.51 -22.51 4.51
C ALA A 226 -9.80 -23.02 5.77
N ASN A 227 -8.47 -22.99 5.79
CA ASN A 227 -7.68 -23.47 6.93
C ASN A 227 -7.92 -22.60 8.18
N GLY A 228 -8.02 -21.28 8.03
CA GLY A 228 -8.29 -20.37 9.14
C GLY A 228 -9.70 -20.45 9.72
N TRP A 229 -10.61 -21.18 9.07
CA TRP A 229 -11.99 -21.43 9.49
C TRP A 229 -12.28 -22.88 9.90
N GLU A 230 -11.25 -23.75 9.96
CA GLU A 230 -11.44 -25.17 10.35
C GLU A 230 -11.82 -25.36 11.83
N VAL A 231 -11.49 -24.40 12.70
CA VAL A 231 -11.87 -24.47 14.12
C VAL A 231 -13.31 -23.94 14.28
N PRO A 232 -14.21 -24.65 14.98
CA PRO A 232 -15.61 -24.24 15.10
C PRO A 232 -15.75 -22.80 15.58
N SER A 233 -16.58 -22.04 14.87
CA SER A 233 -16.96 -20.67 15.23
C SER A 233 -17.35 -20.62 16.70
N VAL A 234 -16.55 -19.93 17.52
CA VAL A 234 -17.04 -19.43 18.80
C VAL A 234 -18.19 -18.48 18.45
N ALA A 235 -19.34 -18.58 19.13
CA ALA A 235 -20.52 -17.78 18.81
C ALA A 235 -20.24 -16.26 18.86
N SER A 236 -19.23 -15.87 19.64
CA SER A 236 -18.68 -14.51 19.73
C SER A 236 -17.17 -14.60 19.91
N PRO A 237 -16.35 -14.44 18.87
CA PRO A 237 -14.90 -14.41 19.03
C PRO A 237 -14.46 -13.17 19.84
N GLU A 238 -13.38 -13.30 20.60
CA GLU A 238 -12.80 -12.16 21.33
C GLU A 238 -12.26 -11.11 20.35
N PRO A 239 -12.43 -9.81 20.61
CA PRO A 239 -11.88 -8.75 19.77
C PRO A 239 -10.36 -8.88 19.60
N HIS A 240 -9.87 -8.63 18.40
CA HIS A 240 -8.43 -8.62 18.14
C HIS A 240 -7.75 -7.50 18.93
N ARG A 241 -6.63 -7.80 19.58
CA ARG A 241 -5.84 -6.79 20.29
C ARG A 241 -5.04 -5.93 19.31
N VAL A 242 -4.85 -4.67 19.65
CA VAL A 242 -3.86 -3.81 18.99
C VAL A 242 -2.50 -4.11 19.63
N ALA A 243 -1.57 -4.72 18.89
CA ALA A 243 -0.22 -5.00 19.39
C ALA A 243 0.59 -3.69 19.51
N GLU A 244 1.70 -3.69 20.26
CA GLU A 244 2.63 -2.56 20.27
C GLU A 244 3.29 -2.37 18.89
N PRO A 245 3.50 -1.11 18.45
CA PRO A 245 4.07 -0.85 17.14
C PRO A 245 5.50 -1.38 17.02
N ILE A 246 5.91 -1.70 15.79
CA ILE A 246 7.30 -1.94 15.42
C ILE A 246 8.03 -0.61 15.30
N ASP A 247 7.38 0.40 14.70
CA ASP A 247 7.89 1.77 14.58
C ASP A 247 6.89 2.73 15.23
N GLU A 248 7.34 3.49 16.24
CA GLU A 248 6.48 4.42 16.98
C GLU A 248 5.88 5.54 16.10
N PHE A 249 6.46 5.78 14.92
CA PHE A 249 5.97 6.72 13.91
C PHE A 249 5.23 6.00 12.76
N SER A 250 4.66 4.83 13.02
CA SER A 250 3.71 4.19 12.10
C SER A 250 2.54 5.12 11.80
N TYR A 251 1.98 5.05 10.59
CA TYR A 251 0.91 5.96 10.15
C TYR A 251 -0.48 5.53 10.67
N ALA A 252 -0.57 5.22 11.97
CA ALA A 252 -1.72 4.59 12.60
C ALA A 252 -2.97 5.49 12.70
N HIS A 253 -2.85 6.81 12.55
CA HIS A 253 -3.99 7.72 12.32
C HIS A 253 -3.87 8.46 10.99
N GLY A 254 -3.26 7.77 10.02
CA GLY A 254 -3.14 8.17 8.62
C GLY A 254 -4.45 8.69 8.05
N ARG A 255 -4.42 9.90 7.48
CA ARG A 255 -5.55 10.55 6.81
C ARG A 255 -5.09 11.61 5.83
N PHE A 256 -5.89 11.84 4.79
CA PHE A 256 -5.75 13.03 3.96
C PHE A 256 -6.37 14.27 4.63
N LEU A 257 -5.68 15.40 4.54
CA LEU A 257 -6.16 16.71 4.96
C LEU A 257 -7.09 17.29 3.89
N ASP A 258 -8.13 18.04 4.27
CA ASP A 258 -8.92 18.81 3.32
C ASP A 258 -8.03 19.89 2.67
N ASN A 259 -8.02 19.96 1.34
CA ASN A 259 -7.26 20.96 0.58
C ASN A 259 -7.64 22.40 0.97
N LYS A 260 -8.87 22.62 1.45
CA LYS A 260 -9.33 23.94 1.94
C LYS A 260 -8.62 24.42 3.20
N LEU A 261 -7.91 23.55 3.92
CA LEU A 261 -7.07 23.95 5.05
C LEU A 261 -5.77 24.64 4.60
N SER A 262 -5.44 24.60 3.30
CA SER A 262 -4.26 25.27 2.77
C SER A 262 -4.55 26.75 2.52
N VAL A 263 -3.70 27.61 3.06
CA VAL A 263 -3.66 29.04 2.72
C VAL A 263 -2.76 29.20 1.49
N LEU A 264 -3.36 29.58 0.36
CA LEU A 264 -2.68 29.70 -0.92
C LEU A 264 -2.06 31.08 -1.06
N GLY A 265 -0.74 31.14 -1.29
CA GLY A 265 -0.06 32.37 -1.69
C GLY A 265 -0.15 32.61 -3.20
N ASP A 266 0.35 33.77 -3.63
CA ASP A 266 0.34 34.17 -5.04
C ASP A 266 1.00 33.13 -5.95
N GLY A 267 0.25 32.63 -6.93
CA GLY A 267 0.69 31.62 -7.89
C GLY A 267 0.21 30.20 -7.59
N TRP A 268 -0.44 29.96 -6.46
CA TRP A 268 -1.12 28.68 -6.18
C TRP A 268 -2.59 28.72 -6.55
N SER A 269 -3.14 27.56 -6.91
CA SER A 269 -4.57 27.40 -7.22
C SER A 269 -5.10 26.08 -6.67
N LEU A 270 -6.37 26.09 -6.24
CA LEU A 270 -7.17 24.89 -6.01
C LEU A 270 -8.20 24.78 -7.13
N SER A 271 -7.83 24.12 -8.22
CA SER A 271 -8.66 24.00 -9.43
C SER A 271 -8.31 22.74 -10.22
N VAL A 272 -9.11 22.41 -11.23
CA VAL A 272 -8.76 21.35 -12.18
C VAL A 272 -7.65 21.89 -13.09
N PRO A 273 -6.49 21.22 -13.19
CA PRO A 273 -5.44 21.65 -14.12
C PRO A 273 -5.93 21.58 -15.57
N GLU A 274 -5.43 22.48 -16.41
CA GLU A 274 -5.72 22.50 -17.85
C GLU A 274 -4.97 21.36 -18.58
N TRP A 275 -5.36 20.11 -18.32
CA TRP A 275 -4.64 18.90 -18.75
C TRP A 275 -4.32 18.86 -20.24
N LYS A 276 -5.17 19.44 -21.09
CA LYS A 276 -4.95 19.51 -22.55
C LYS A 276 -3.71 20.31 -22.96
N THR A 277 -3.26 21.21 -22.08
CA THR A 277 -2.07 22.05 -22.30
C THR A 277 -0.80 21.41 -21.77
N LEU A 278 -0.93 20.36 -20.96
CA LEU A 278 0.18 19.68 -20.29
C LEU A 278 0.64 18.48 -21.11
N LYS A 279 1.94 18.21 -21.10
CA LYS A 279 2.50 17.00 -21.71
C LYS A 279 2.24 15.81 -20.79
N GLY A 280 2.06 14.64 -21.38
CA GLY A 280 1.80 13.39 -20.65
C GLY A 280 0.31 13.18 -20.39
N ASP A 281 -0.09 11.93 -20.22
CA ASP A 281 -1.47 11.59 -19.91
C ASP A 281 -1.79 11.86 -18.43
N CYS A 282 -3.08 11.90 -18.08
CA CYS A 282 -3.58 11.93 -16.72
C CYS A 282 -4.68 10.89 -16.60
N ARG A 283 -4.66 10.04 -15.56
CA ARG A 283 -5.69 8.99 -15.42
C ARG A 283 -7.06 9.62 -15.21
N GLU A 284 -8.10 9.01 -15.77
CA GLU A 284 -9.47 9.53 -15.76
C GLU A 284 -9.93 9.98 -14.37
N ARG A 285 -9.64 9.19 -13.35
CA ARG A 285 -10.01 9.48 -11.96
C ARG A 285 -9.49 10.81 -11.41
N PHE A 286 -8.40 11.34 -11.98
CA PHE A 286 -7.81 12.62 -11.57
C PHE A 286 -8.15 13.77 -12.53
N ARG A 287 -8.59 13.48 -13.77
CA ARG A 287 -8.78 14.49 -14.83
C ARG A 287 -9.78 15.59 -14.46
N LYS A 288 -10.74 15.30 -13.59
CA LYS A 288 -11.80 16.22 -13.17
C LYS A 288 -11.67 16.69 -11.72
N LEU A 289 -10.61 16.27 -11.01
CA LEU A 289 -10.43 16.63 -9.60
C LEU A 289 -9.81 18.02 -9.48
N PRO A 290 -10.41 18.93 -8.70
CA PRO A 290 -9.72 20.12 -8.24
C PRO A 290 -8.59 19.71 -7.30
N ILE A 291 -7.36 20.11 -7.64
CA ILE A 291 -6.16 19.79 -6.87
C ILE A 291 -5.41 21.08 -6.55
N LEU A 292 -4.49 21.01 -5.59
CA LEU A 292 -3.57 22.11 -5.32
C LEU A 292 -2.48 22.08 -6.38
N HIS A 293 -2.25 23.18 -7.10
CA HIS A 293 -1.17 23.24 -8.08
C HIS A 293 -0.55 24.62 -8.24
N SER A 294 0.73 24.60 -8.61
CA SER A 294 1.51 25.75 -9.07
C SER A 294 2.70 25.29 -9.90
N ASP A 295 3.16 26.13 -10.82
CA ASP A 295 4.38 25.97 -11.60
C ASP A 295 5.34 27.17 -11.46
N LYS A 296 4.99 28.15 -10.62
CA LYS A 296 5.76 29.40 -10.43
C LYS A 296 6.79 29.23 -9.31
N PRO A 297 8.10 29.21 -9.60
CA PRO A 297 9.13 29.16 -8.56
C PRO A 297 8.97 30.25 -7.51
N GLY A 298 9.27 29.91 -6.26
CA GLY A 298 9.15 30.81 -5.11
C GLY A 298 7.72 30.98 -4.58
N SER A 299 6.69 30.61 -5.32
CA SER A 299 5.30 30.65 -4.82
C SER A 299 5.12 29.66 -3.67
N THR A 300 4.31 30.03 -2.68
CA THR A 300 4.13 29.26 -1.45
C THR A 300 2.67 28.95 -1.17
N LEU A 301 2.43 27.81 -0.53
CA LEU A 301 1.22 27.55 0.25
C LEU A 301 1.61 27.23 1.70
N THR A 302 0.70 27.49 2.62
CA THR A 302 0.86 27.17 4.04
C THR A 302 -0.25 26.22 4.47
N VAL A 303 0.08 25.22 5.27
CA VAL A 303 -0.89 24.27 5.85
C VAL A 303 -0.62 24.09 7.34
N GLN A 304 -1.68 24.04 8.13
CA GLN A 304 -1.62 23.61 9.52
C GLN A 304 -2.11 22.17 9.61
N PHE A 305 -1.43 21.35 10.41
CA PHE A 305 -1.79 19.95 10.61
C PHE A 305 -1.45 19.49 12.01
N LYS A 306 -2.16 18.46 12.47
CA LYS A 306 -1.86 17.76 13.72
C LYS A 306 -1.41 16.34 13.41
N GLY A 307 -0.23 15.94 13.88
CA GLY A 307 0.31 14.60 13.66
C GLY A 307 1.83 14.61 13.78
N ARG A 308 2.48 13.54 13.32
CA ARG A 308 3.94 13.36 13.38
C ARG A 308 4.61 13.40 12.00
N CYS A 309 3.82 13.43 10.93
CA CYS A 309 4.32 13.50 9.56
C CYS A 309 3.46 14.39 8.67
N LEU A 310 4.03 14.79 7.53
CA LEU A 310 3.28 15.40 6.43
C LEU A 310 3.75 14.74 5.13
N GLY A 311 2.81 14.20 4.35
CA GLY A 311 3.04 13.66 3.02
C GLY A 311 2.25 14.43 1.97
N ALA A 312 2.66 14.31 0.72
CA ALA A 312 1.97 14.86 -0.44
C ALA A 312 1.64 13.74 -1.41
N TYR A 313 0.35 13.53 -1.67
CA TYR A 313 -0.12 12.68 -2.76
C TYR A 313 -0.14 13.52 -4.05
N VAL A 314 0.81 13.27 -4.93
CA VAL A 314 1.11 14.13 -6.08
C VAL A 314 0.74 13.49 -7.42
N LEU A 315 0.54 14.33 -8.44
CA LEU A 315 0.47 13.95 -9.84
C LEU A 315 1.72 14.45 -10.57
N ALA A 316 2.77 13.65 -10.54
CA ALA A 316 4.08 14.03 -11.07
C ALA A 316 4.15 13.77 -12.59
N GLY A 317 4.00 14.82 -13.40
CA GLY A 317 4.09 14.77 -14.87
C GLY A 317 5.48 15.04 -15.44
N PRO A 318 5.61 15.14 -16.77
CA PRO A 318 6.87 15.40 -17.45
C PRO A 318 7.52 16.74 -17.06
N ASP A 319 6.73 17.65 -16.50
CA ASP A 319 7.09 18.97 -16.01
C ASP A 319 7.18 19.04 -14.48
N ALA A 320 7.10 17.90 -13.76
CA ALA A 320 7.20 17.87 -12.32
C ALA A 320 8.57 18.39 -11.84
N GLY A 321 8.52 19.32 -10.88
CA GLY A 321 9.69 19.97 -10.30
C GLY A 321 10.06 19.46 -8.92
N VAL A 322 10.53 20.39 -8.09
CA VAL A 322 10.94 20.18 -6.71
C VAL A 322 9.98 20.92 -5.79
N ALA A 323 9.42 20.23 -4.81
CA ALA A 323 8.77 20.88 -3.68
C ALA A 323 9.80 21.15 -2.59
N GLU A 324 9.79 22.35 -2.02
CA GLU A 324 10.59 22.68 -0.85
C GLU A 324 9.66 22.84 0.36
N VAL A 325 9.96 22.18 1.46
CA VAL A 325 9.12 22.23 2.67
C VAL A 325 9.90 22.75 3.87
N SER A 326 9.32 23.71 4.58
CA SER A 326 9.75 24.17 5.90
C SER A 326 8.64 23.85 6.90
N VAL A 327 9.00 23.35 8.07
CA VAL A 327 8.06 23.01 9.16
C VAL A 327 8.48 23.80 10.39
N ASP A 328 7.51 24.48 11.02
CA ASP A 328 7.68 25.27 12.24
C ASP A 328 8.85 26.29 12.16
N GLY A 329 9.01 26.92 11.00
CA GLY A 329 10.08 27.91 10.76
C GLY A 329 11.47 27.31 10.57
N GLY A 330 11.59 25.97 10.54
CA GLY A 330 12.84 25.27 10.25
C GLY A 330 13.35 25.49 8.81
N PRO A 331 14.55 24.99 8.48
CA PRO A 331 15.12 25.13 7.15
C PRO A 331 14.30 24.39 6.09
N PHE A 332 14.25 24.95 4.87
CA PHE A 332 13.62 24.30 3.73
C PHE A 332 14.38 23.03 3.32
N LYS A 333 13.66 21.92 3.16
CA LYS A 333 14.14 20.67 2.59
C LYS A 333 13.60 20.49 1.17
N LYS A 334 14.47 20.10 0.23
CA LYS A 334 14.12 19.89 -1.18
C LYS A 334 13.65 18.46 -1.43
N ILE A 335 12.53 18.30 -2.13
CA ILE A 335 11.90 17.02 -2.41
C ILE A 335 11.61 16.92 -3.91
N PRO A 336 12.38 16.13 -4.66
CA PRO A 336 12.11 15.88 -6.07
C PRO A 336 10.78 15.14 -6.24
N LEU A 337 9.90 15.66 -7.09
CA LEU A 337 8.59 15.05 -7.33
C LEU A 337 8.60 14.07 -8.50
N ARG A 338 9.47 14.31 -9.48
CA ARG A 338 9.57 13.52 -10.71
C ARG A 338 9.85 12.05 -10.38
N HIS A 339 9.11 11.17 -11.07
CA HIS A 339 9.29 9.72 -11.03
C HIS A 339 9.76 9.22 -12.42
N PRO A 340 10.41 8.05 -12.55
CA PRO A 340 10.71 7.48 -13.87
C PRO A 340 9.47 7.38 -14.79
N TYR A 341 8.30 7.05 -14.23
CA TYR A 341 7.04 7.00 -14.97
C TYR A 341 6.43 8.37 -15.31
N SER A 342 7.01 9.47 -14.82
CA SER A 342 6.54 10.83 -15.11
C SER A 342 6.73 11.26 -16.56
N ALA A 343 7.54 10.55 -17.36
CA ALA A 343 7.86 10.94 -18.72
C ALA A 343 6.64 10.97 -19.66
N GLY A 344 5.66 10.10 -19.44
CA GLY A 344 4.45 10.00 -20.27
C GLY A 344 3.15 10.14 -19.50
N LEU A 345 3.20 10.31 -18.18
CA LEU A 345 2.03 10.28 -17.31
C LEU A 345 2.23 11.26 -16.14
N HIS A 346 1.18 11.98 -15.78
CA HIS A 346 1.04 12.63 -14.47
C HIS A 346 0.86 11.56 -13.39
N TYR A 347 1.98 10.95 -13.03
CA TYR A 347 2.03 9.71 -12.26
C TYR A 347 1.62 9.94 -10.80
N PRO A 348 0.58 9.25 -10.31
CA PRO A 348 0.14 9.38 -8.93
C PRO A 348 1.11 8.67 -7.99
N ARG A 349 1.67 9.40 -7.02
CA ARG A 349 2.53 8.82 -5.97
C ARG A 349 2.47 9.65 -4.70
N THR A 350 2.78 9.04 -3.56
CA THR A 350 2.98 9.80 -2.31
C THR A 350 4.46 10.04 -2.09
N VAL A 351 4.80 11.26 -1.71
CA VAL A 351 6.13 11.64 -1.23
C VAL A 351 6.00 12.16 0.20
N MET A 352 6.87 11.71 1.10
CA MET A 352 6.89 12.24 2.46
C MET A 352 7.63 13.58 2.48
N LEU A 353 6.97 14.62 2.97
CA LEU A 353 7.53 15.96 3.12
C LEU A 353 8.34 16.07 4.41
N THR A 354 7.81 15.50 5.49
CA THR A 354 8.51 15.39 6.77
C THR A 354 7.99 14.17 7.52
N THR A 355 8.85 13.60 8.34
CA THR A 355 8.57 12.46 9.23
C THR A 355 9.20 12.74 10.58
N ASP A 356 8.79 11.98 11.59
CA ASP A 356 9.42 11.97 12.92
C ASP A 356 9.30 13.28 13.69
N LEU A 357 8.24 14.04 13.44
CA LEU A 357 7.90 15.18 14.28
C LEU A 357 7.40 14.69 15.65
N ALA A 358 7.50 15.58 16.64
CA ALA A 358 6.72 15.39 17.87
C ALA A 358 5.22 15.34 17.52
N ASP A 359 4.42 14.59 18.29
CA ASP A 359 2.98 14.67 18.09
C ASP A 359 2.46 16.02 18.61
N GLY A 360 1.79 16.75 17.73
CA GLY A 360 1.34 18.09 18.04
C GLY A 360 0.80 18.81 16.82
N GLN A 361 0.52 20.09 17.02
CA GLN A 361 0.16 21.01 15.94
C GLN A 361 1.42 21.55 15.29
N HIS A 362 1.43 21.58 13.96
CA HIS A 362 2.54 22.04 13.14
C HIS A 362 2.04 22.99 12.05
N THR A 363 2.93 23.88 11.62
CA THR A 363 2.72 24.71 10.41
C THR A 363 3.79 24.36 9.39
N ALA A 364 3.37 23.92 8.20
CA ALA A 364 4.27 23.70 7.08
C ALA A 364 4.07 24.75 5.98
N ILE A 365 5.17 25.27 5.46
CA ILE A 365 5.22 26.08 4.26
C ILE A 365 5.78 25.22 3.14
N LEU A 366 4.99 25.03 2.09
CA LEU A 366 5.43 24.39 0.86
C LEU A 366 5.73 25.46 -0.17
N ARG A 367 6.90 25.39 -0.81
CA ARG A 367 7.37 26.31 -1.84
C ARG A 367 7.68 25.56 -3.12
N VAL A 368 7.28 26.11 -4.26
CA VAL A 368 7.76 25.62 -5.56
C VAL A 368 9.24 25.98 -5.68
N GLY A 369 10.10 24.97 -5.79
CA GLY A 369 11.54 25.15 -5.91
C GLY A 369 11.94 25.67 -7.30
N GLU A 370 13.15 26.24 -7.37
CA GLU A 370 13.79 26.57 -8.64
C GLU A 370 14.01 25.30 -9.49
N PRO A 371 13.95 25.40 -10.83
CA PRO A 371 14.24 24.28 -11.71
C PRO A 371 15.65 23.73 -11.44
N ALA A 372 15.78 22.41 -11.40
CA ALA A 372 17.06 21.76 -11.12
C ALA A 372 18.13 22.08 -12.18
N GLN A 373 17.70 22.27 -13.43
CA GLN A 373 18.51 22.70 -14.58
C GLN A 373 17.66 23.52 -15.55
N THR A 374 18.30 24.32 -16.41
CA THR A 374 17.60 25.05 -17.49
C THR A 374 16.79 24.08 -18.36
N GLY A 375 15.49 24.33 -18.51
CA GLY A 375 14.58 23.47 -19.28
C GLY A 375 13.98 22.29 -18.49
N SER A 376 14.32 22.12 -17.21
CA SER A 376 13.60 21.21 -16.32
C SER A 376 12.27 21.82 -15.85
N GLY A 377 11.29 20.96 -15.55
CA GLY A 377 9.98 21.38 -15.09
C GLY A 377 9.98 21.85 -13.63
N THR A 378 9.01 22.69 -13.30
CA THR A 378 8.83 23.32 -11.98
C THR A 378 7.50 22.93 -11.32
N ALA A 379 6.64 22.18 -11.99
CA ALA A 379 5.27 21.98 -11.56
C ALA A 379 5.18 21.16 -10.27
N VAL A 380 4.35 21.63 -9.35
CA VAL A 380 3.92 20.93 -8.13
C VAL A 380 2.40 20.76 -8.22
N ARG A 381 1.93 19.51 -8.24
CA ARG A 381 0.50 19.16 -8.33
C ARG A 381 0.16 18.16 -7.23
N LEU A 382 -0.60 18.59 -6.23
CA LEU A 382 -0.95 17.83 -5.04
C LEU A 382 -2.44 17.50 -5.08
N VAL A 383 -2.77 16.21 -5.22
CA VAL A 383 -4.14 15.71 -5.07
C VAL A 383 -4.63 16.03 -3.66
N ARG A 384 -3.84 15.65 -2.64
CA ARG A 384 -4.09 15.90 -1.22
C ARG A 384 -2.75 15.94 -0.46
N LEU A 385 -2.73 16.67 0.64
CA LEU A 385 -1.73 16.50 1.69
C LEU A 385 -2.24 15.44 2.69
N GLY A 386 -1.34 14.67 3.30
CA GLY A 386 -1.66 13.62 4.26
C GLY A 386 -0.84 13.74 5.54
N THR A 387 -1.41 13.31 6.66
CA THR A 387 -0.74 13.24 7.97
C THR A 387 -1.20 11.99 8.71
N ASP A 388 -0.64 11.71 9.87
CA ASP A 388 -0.88 10.52 10.68
C ASP A 388 -1.46 10.79 12.06
#